data_AF-A0A350J6U6-F1
#
_entry.id   AF-A0A350J6U6-F1
#
_cell.length_a   1.000
_cell.length_b   1.000
_cell.length_c   1.000
_cell.angle_alpha   90.00
_cell.angle_beta   90.00
_cell.angle_gamma   90.00
#
_symmetry.space_group_name_H-M   'P 1'
#
loop_
_entity.id
_entity.type
_entity.pdbx_description
1 polymer ?
#
loop_
_entity_poly.entity_id
_entity_poly.type
_entity_poly.pdbx_seq_one_letter_code
_entity_poly.pdbx_strand_id
1 'polypeptide(L)'
;MNRTEAREKATKLVDQMSVSEMISQLRYDAPAIERLGIPEYNWWNEGLHGVARAGTATSFPQSVGLGATFDKELMHEIGDVISTEARAKYNEFSKHEDRDIYKGLTYWSPNV
;
A
#
# COMPACT_ATOMS: atom_id res chain seq x y z
N MET A 1 16.95 -6.79 -0.64
CA MET A 1 16.30 -7.74 0.27
C MET A 1 15.37 -8.63 -0.55
N ASN A 2 15.56 -9.93 -0.52
CA ASN A 2 14.67 -10.88 -1.21
C ASN A 2 13.46 -11.26 -0.32
N ARG A 3 12.54 -12.09 -0.84
CA ARG A 3 11.30 -12.46 -0.13
C ARG A 3 11.55 -13.26 1.15
N THR A 4 12.58 -14.11 1.18
CA THR A 4 12.93 -14.91 2.35
C THR A 4 13.46 -14.01 3.46
N GLU A 5 14.42 -13.14 3.15
CA GLU A 5 14.97 -12.16 4.09
C GLU A 5 13.87 -11.23 4.65
N ALA A 6 12.93 -10.81 3.81
CA ALA A 6 11.80 -9.99 4.24
C ALA A 6 10.91 -10.72 5.27
N ARG A 7 10.63 -12.00 5.04
CA ARG A 7 9.85 -12.84 5.96
C ARG A 7 10.56 -13.03 7.28
N GLU A 8 11.84 -13.36 7.27
CA GLU A 8 12.64 -13.53 8.49
C GLU A 8 12.68 -12.24 9.32
N LYS A 9 12.86 -11.09 8.65
CA LYS A 9 12.83 -9.79 9.33
C LYS A 9 11.46 -9.50 9.94
N ALA A 10 10.38 -9.79 9.21
CA ALA A 10 9.02 -9.60 9.71
C ALA A 10 8.73 -10.51 10.92
N THR A 11 9.09 -11.79 10.86
CA THR A 11 8.93 -12.73 11.98
C THR A 11 9.68 -12.24 13.22
N LYS A 12 10.97 -11.88 13.08
CA LYS A 12 11.76 -11.35 14.20
C LYS A 12 11.18 -10.06 14.78
N LEU A 13 10.54 -9.23 13.97
CA LEU A 13 9.90 -7.99 14.43
C LEU A 13 8.63 -8.30 15.25
N VAL A 14 7.80 -9.20 14.75
CA VAL A 14 6.57 -9.63 15.42
C VAL A 14 6.89 -10.37 16.73
N ASP A 15 7.93 -11.20 16.78
CA ASP A 15 8.37 -11.92 17.99
C ASP A 15 8.78 -10.99 19.15
N GLN A 16 9.09 -9.72 18.85
CA GLN A 16 9.43 -8.71 19.87
C GLN A 16 8.21 -7.95 20.41
N MET A 17 7.03 -8.15 19.82
CA MET A 17 5.79 -7.51 20.23
C MET A 17 5.16 -8.25 21.42
N SER A 18 4.56 -7.50 22.33
CA SER A 18 3.56 -8.00 23.26
C SER A 18 2.30 -8.44 22.53
N VAL A 19 1.47 -9.26 23.16
CA VAL A 19 0.19 -9.69 22.60
C VAL A 19 -0.72 -8.50 22.29
N SER A 20 -0.73 -7.47 23.13
CA SER A 20 -1.51 -6.25 22.90
C SER A 20 -1.00 -5.46 21.69
N GLU A 21 0.32 -5.35 21.51
CA GLU A 21 0.91 -4.73 20.33
C GLU A 21 0.53 -5.55 19.08
N MET A 22 0.64 -6.88 19.10
CA MET A 22 0.22 -7.73 17.97
C MET A 22 -1.25 -7.52 17.60
N ILE A 23 -2.16 -7.50 18.58
CA ILE A 23 -3.59 -7.26 18.35
C ILE A 23 -3.82 -5.90 17.71
N SER A 24 -3.09 -4.87 18.14
CA SER A 24 -3.21 -3.52 17.57
C SER A 24 -2.86 -3.45 16.08
N GLN A 25 -1.97 -4.34 15.61
CA GLN A 25 -1.52 -4.37 14.21
C GLN A 25 -2.47 -5.12 13.26
N LEU A 26 -3.58 -5.67 13.75
CA LEU A 26 -4.56 -6.40 12.92
C LEU A 26 -5.57 -5.50 12.19
N ARG A 27 -5.62 -4.21 12.53
CA ARG A 27 -6.50 -3.23 11.90
C ARG A 27 -5.79 -2.45 10.81
N TYR A 28 -6.58 -1.85 9.92
CA TYR A 28 -6.07 -1.04 8.81
C TYR A 28 -5.37 0.22 9.28
N ASP A 29 -5.79 0.79 10.40
CA ASP A 29 -5.19 1.93 11.08
C ASP A 29 -4.21 1.45 12.16
N ALA A 30 -3.17 0.71 11.74
CA ALA A 30 -2.20 0.13 12.68
C ALA A 30 -1.39 1.24 13.38
N PRO A 31 -1.45 1.34 14.71
CA PRO A 31 -0.76 2.40 15.45
C PRO A 31 0.75 2.16 15.47
N ALA A 32 1.50 3.23 15.77
CA ALA A 32 2.93 3.15 16.01
C ALA A 32 3.27 2.23 17.19
N ILE A 33 4.42 1.56 17.11
CA ILE A 33 5.04 0.86 18.23
C ILE A 33 6.39 1.52 18.49
N GLU A 34 6.36 2.58 19.30
CA GLU A 34 7.51 3.48 19.54
C GLU A 34 8.74 2.73 20.08
N ARG A 35 8.54 1.79 21.01
CA ARG A 35 9.63 0.99 21.60
C ARG A 35 10.40 0.17 20.55
N LEU A 36 9.72 -0.19 19.45
CA LEU A 36 10.32 -0.93 18.33
C LEU A 36 10.71 -0.01 17.15
N GLY A 37 10.50 1.30 17.27
CA GLY A 37 10.76 2.26 16.19
C GLY A 37 9.87 2.04 14.97
N ILE A 38 8.67 1.47 15.15
CA ILE A 38 7.72 1.20 14.06
C ILE A 38 6.76 2.40 14.00
N PRO A 39 6.72 3.16 12.90
CA PRO A 39 5.75 4.23 12.73
C PRO A 39 4.35 3.64 12.55
N GLU A 40 3.32 4.45 12.77
CA GLU A 40 1.96 4.08 12.39
C GLU A 40 1.89 3.78 10.89
N TYR A 41 0.97 2.91 10.49
CA TYR A 41 0.84 2.52 9.09
C TYR A 41 -0.61 2.24 8.75
N ASN A 42 -1.15 3.02 7.82
CA ASN A 42 -2.44 2.72 7.23
C ASN A 42 -2.27 1.86 5.97
N TRP A 43 -2.73 0.60 6.04
CA TRP A 43 -2.62 -0.31 4.89
C TRP A 43 -3.80 -0.26 3.92
N TRP A 44 -4.78 0.59 4.16
CA TRP A 44 -5.92 0.81 3.27
C TRP A 44 -5.63 1.93 2.27
N ASN A 45 -5.19 1.55 1.06
CA ASN A 45 -5.25 2.42 -0.12
C ASN A 45 -6.11 1.82 -1.22
N GLU A 46 -6.42 2.63 -2.22
CA GLU A 46 -7.29 2.28 -3.34
C GLU A 46 -6.59 2.65 -4.67
N GLY A 47 -6.64 1.74 -5.64
CA GLY A 47 -5.82 1.82 -6.86
C GLY A 47 -6.50 1.29 -8.12
N LEU A 48 -7.84 1.16 -8.10
CA LEU A 48 -8.59 0.34 -9.06
C LEU A 48 -8.36 0.74 -10.52
N HIS A 49 -8.24 2.04 -10.79
CA HIS A 49 -8.02 2.59 -12.13
C HIS A 49 -7.22 3.92 -12.04
N GLY A 50 -6.28 3.98 -11.09
CA GLY A 50 -5.59 5.20 -10.68
C GLY A 50 -5.44 5.24 -9.15
N VAL A 51 -4.44 5.96 -8.64
CA VAL A 51 -4.28 6.15 -7.19
C VAL A 51 -5.41 7.03 -6.67
N ALA A 52 -6.26 6.50 -5.79
CA ALA A 52 -7.41 7.25 -5.31
C ALA A 52 -7.09 8.06 -4.06
N ARG A 53 -7.73 9.24 -3.93
CA ARG A 53 -7.84 10.04 -2.69
C ARG A 53 -6.51 10.52 -2.06
N ALA A 54 -5.39 10.34 -2.75
CA ALA A 54 -4.06 10.80 -2.33
C ALA A 54 -3.56 11.94 -3.23
N GLY A 55 -4.39 12.96 -3.44
CA GLY A 55 -4.14 14.08 -4.36
C GLY A 55 -4.37 13.71 -5.84
N THR A 56 -3.82 14.51 -6.76
CA THR A 56 -3.98 14.32 -8.21
C THR A 56 -3.23 13.09 -8.72
N ALA A 57 -3.90 12.26 -9.50
CA ALA A 57 -3.36 11.02 -10.07
C ALA A 57 -3.92 10.83 -11.49
N THR A 58 -3.27 9.98 -12.29
CA THR A 58 -3.83 9.57 -13.58
C THR A 58 -5.12 8.77 -13.35
N SER A 59 -6.18 9.10 -14.10
CA SER A 59 -7.46 8.40 -14.05
C SER A 59 -7.68 7.60 -15.33
N PHE A 60 -7.50 6.29 -15.24
CA PHE A 60 -7.73 5.33 -16.32
C PHE A 60 -9.22 4.97 -16.46
N PRO A 61 -9.63 4.34 -17.57
CA PRO A 61 -10.96 3.73 -17.69
C PRO A 61 -11.26 2.75 -16.54
N GLN A 62 -12.54 2.60 -16.18
CA GLN A 62 -12.98 1.61 -15.19
C GLN A 62 -12.62 0.18 -15.63
N SER A 63 -12.54 -0.75 -14.67
CA SER A 63 -12.14 -2.15 -14.92
C SER A 63 -12.93 -2.84 -16.04
N VAL A 64 -14.21 -2.51 -16.21
CA VAL A 64 -15.03 -3.03 -17.32
C VAL A 64 -14.56 -2.54 -18.69
N GLY A 65 -14.17 -1.27 -18.78
CA GLY A 65 -13.64 -0.68 -20.01
C GLY A 65 -12.25 -1.19 -20.33
N LEU A 66 -11.40 -1.35 -19.32
CA LEU A 66 -10.08 -1.96 -19.46
C LEU A 66 -10.19 -3.44 -19.86
N GLY A 67 -11.09 -4.20 -19.24
CA GLY A 67 -11.34 -5.60 -19.60
C GLY A 67 -11.84 -5.78 -21.04
N ALA A 68 -12.62 -4.81 -21.54
CA ALA A 68 -13.11 -4.83 -22.92
C ALA A 68 -12.01 -4.66 -23.99
N THR A 69 -10.79 -4.26 -23.60
CA THR A 69 -9.65 -4.18 -24.52
C THR A 69 -9.09 -5.55 -24.91
N PHE A 70 -9.27 -6.56 -24.04
CA PHE A 70 -8.58 -7.86 -24.12
C PHE A 70 -7.05 -7.75 -24.27
N ASP A 71 -6.47 -6.63 -23.84
CA ASP A 71 -5.04 -6.34 -23.98
C ASP A 71 -4.32 -6.49 -22.64
N LYS A 72 -3.52 -7.54 -22.50
CA LYS A 72 -2.79 -7.84 -21.27
C LYS A 72 -1.55 -6.96 -21.09
N GLU A 73 -0.94 -6.51 -22.18
CA GLU A 73 0.24 -5.65 -22.12
C GLU A 73 -0.18 -4.26 -21.65
N LEU A 74 -1.25 -3.72 -22.22
CA LEU A 74 -1.87 -2.47 -21.75
C LEU A 74 -2.26 -2.54 -20.27
N MET A 75 -2.86 -3.65 -19.81
CA MET A 75 -3.18 -3.83 -18.39
C MET A 75 -1.95 -3.78 -17.49
N HIS A 76 -0.83 -4.35 -17.93
CA HIS A 76 0.43 -4.30 -17.19
C HIS A 76 1.00 -2.89 -17.14
N GLU A 77 1.04 -2.19 -18.29
CA GLU A 77 1.52 -0.80 -18.38
C GLU A 77 0.73 0.15 -17.47
N ILE A 78 -0.59 -0.01 -17.42
CA ILE A 78 -1.44 0.77 -16.50
C ILE A 78 -1.08 0.46 -15.04
N GLY A 79 -0.87 -0.81 -14.70
CA GLY A 79 -0.41 -1.22 -13.37
C GLY A 79 0.95 -0.59 -13.00
N ASP A 80 1.88 -0.52 -13.96
CA ASP A 80 3.19 0.11 -13.77
C ASP A 80 3.06 1.61 -13.50
N VAL A 81 2.19 2.32 -14.23
CA VAL A 81 1.92 3.75 -14.00
C VAL A 81 1.31 3.96 -12.61
N ILE A 82 0.28 3.18 -12.25
CA ILE A 82 -0.40 3.29 -10.94
C ILE A 82 0.60 3.04 -9.82
N SER A 83 1.43 1.99 -9.93
CA SER A 83 2.42 1.65 -8.89
C SER A 83 3.54 2.70 -8.76
N THR A 84 3.92 3.34 -9.87
CA THR A 84 4.89 4.45 -9.88
C THR A 84 4.32 5.67 -9.16
N GLU A 85 3.10 6.09 -9.50
CA GLU A 85 2.42 7.19 -8.82
C GLU A 85 2.19 6.90 -7.34
N ALA A 86 1.79 5.67 -7.02
CA ALA A 86 1.62 5.19 -5.65
C ALA A 86 2.89 5.35 -4.83
N ARG A 87 4.04 4.96 -5.39
CA ARG A 87 5.32 5.06 -4.70
C ARG A 87 5.77 6.51 -4.55
N ALA A 88 5.56 7.34 -5.56
CA ALA A 88 5.87 8.76 -5.48
C ALA A 88 5.08 9.44 -4.35
N LYS A 89 3.78 9.16 -4.26
CA LYS A 89 2.89 9.67 -3.21
C LYS A 89 3.30 9.18 -1.82
N TYR A 90 3.53 7.87 -1.66
CA TYR A 90 4.02 7.30 -0.39
C TYR A 90 5.29 7.99 0.09
N ASN A 91 6.28 8.16 -0.81
CA ASN A 91 7.54 8.81 -0.46
C ASN A 91 7.33 10.27 -0.05
N GLU A 92 6.41 10.99 -0.67
CA GLU A 92 6.14 12.39 -0.33
C GLU A 92 5.43 12.53 1.01
N PHE A 93 4.30 11.83 1.22
CA PHE A 93 3.59 11.85 2.50
C PHE A 93 4.48 11.36 3.65
N SER A 94 5.30 10.34 3.39
CA SER A 94 6.20 9.80 4.40
C SER A 94 7.23 10.81 4.93
N LYS A 95 7.71 11.73 4.08
CA LYS A 95 8.64 12.82 4.48
C LYS A 95 7.99 13.82 5.44
N HIS A 96 6.68 14.01 5.32
CA HIS A 96 5.90 14.91 6.17
C HIS A 96 5.28 14.18 7.38
N GLU A 97 5.75 12.97 7.66
CA GLU A 97 5.23 12.11 8.73
C GLU A 97 3.74 11.78 8.60
N ASP A 98 3.17 11.99 7.42
CA ASP A 98 1.76 11.77 7.13
C ASP A 98 1.55 10.32 6.67
N ARG A 99 0.92 9.50 7.53
CA ARG A 99 0.72 8.05 7.32
C ARG A 99 -0.75 7.64 7.39
N ASP A 100 -1.62 8.60 7.16
CA ASP A 100 -3.07 8.42 7.15
C ASP A 100 -3.54 7.52 6.00
N ILE A 101 -4.82 7.19 5.98
CA ILE A 101 -5.49 6.41 4.92
C ILE A 101 -5.17 6.95 3.51
N TYR A 102 -5.09 6.04 2.53
CA TYR A 102 -4.71 6.31 1.13
C TYR A 102 -3.22 6.65 0.87
N LYS A 103 -2.37 6.65 1.91
CA LYS A 103 -0.96 7.06 1.80
C LYS A 103 0.03 5.92 2.03
N GLY A 104 -0.44 4.67 2.20
CA GLY A 104 0.38 3.47 2.37
C GLY A 104 0.98 2.90 1.07
N LEU A 105 1.41 1.63 1.11
CA LEU A 105 1.95 0.89 -0.05
C LEU A 105 1.11 -0.32 -0.46
N THR A 106 0.04 -0.61 0.26
CA THR A 106 -0.89 -1.70 0.00
C THR A 106 -2.17 -1.15 -0.57
N TYR A 107 -2.62 -1.72 -1.70
CA TYR A 107 -3.76 -1.24 -2.46
C TYR A 107 -4.84 -2.31 -2.52
N TRP A 108 -6.07 -1.93 -2.23
CA TRP A 108 -7.27 -2.77 -2.34
C TRP A 108 -7.72 -2.80 -3.80
N SER A 109 -6.96 -3.53 -4.61
CA SER A 109 -7.20 -3.67 -6.04
C SER A 109 -6.51 -4.94 -6.53
N PRO A 110 -7.01 -5.57 -7.61
CA PRO A 110 -8.21 -5.22 -8.39
C PRO A 110 -9.52 -5.67 -7.72
N ASN A 111 -10.67 -5.32 -8.34
CA ASN A 111 -11.95 -6.00 -8.14
C ASN A 111 -12.13 -7.00 -9.31
N VAL A 112 -12.29 -8.30 -9.00
CA VAL A 112 -12.29 -9.42 -9.95
C VAL A 112 -13.47 -10.35 -9.78
#